data_AF-A0A1X0XRQ4-F1
#
_entry.id   AF-A0A1X0XRQ4-F1
#
_cell.length_a   1.000
_cell.length_b   1.000
_cell.length_c   1.000
_cell.angle_alpha   90.00
_cell.angle_beta   90.00
_cell.angle_gamma   90.00
#
_symmetry.space_group_name_H-M   'P 1'
#
loop_
_entity.id
_entity.type
_entity.pdbx_description
1 polymer ?
#
loop_
_entity_poly.entity_id
_entity_poly.type
_entity_poly.pdbx_seq_one_letter_code
_entity_poly.pdbx_strand_id
1 'polypeptide(L)'
;MSERAALVFEERQFSLPQLDALANGLAAALRKRGVAEGQRIAIMSSNRPEFVAALLGIWRLGATAVLISPAWKHDEVDHALELTEPQHAVGDHPVLGSRMSMLHLDDPVPAAGPVAMSGPPAADAVLVFSSGTTGLPKAVRHTHGALAEAAQHWCTALQLTRRDRIQVATPPSHILGLLNIVTALRTGAQVRLHPRFDIDRMLHHIAGFEVSDRAEQSRHHVSQPERRDQRRQAGMRTHGPGDVRE
;
A
#
# COMPACT_ATOMS: atom_id res chain seq x y z
N MET A 1 2.46 16.80 -20.42
CA MET A 1 3.10 16.76 -19.09
C MET A 1 3.32 15.30 -18.75
N SER A 2 4.54 14.88 -18.40
CA SER A 2 4.78 13.48 -18.01
C SER A 2 4.05 13.21 -16.69
N GLU A 3 3.31 12.11 -16.62
CA GLU A 3 2.57 11.72 -15.41
C GLU A 3 3.53 11.48 -14.24
N ARG A 4 3.11 11.85 -13.03
CA ARG A 4 3.93 11.64 -11.83
C ARG A 4 4.09 10.14 -11.55
N ALA A 5 5.32 9.73 -11.27
CA ALA A 5 5.60 8.36 -10.86
C ALA A 5 4.93 8.02 -9.51
N ALA A 6 4.15 6.94 -9.52
CA ALA A 6 3.50 6.35 -8.36
C ALA A 6 4.45 5.37 -7.65
N LEU A 7 5.21 4.59 -8.41
CA LEU A 7 6.23 3.68 -7.88
C LEU A 7 7.57 3.97 -8.55
N VAL A 8 8.62 4.08 -7.74
CA VAL A 8 10.01 4.21 -8.20
C VAL A 8 10.82 3.06 -7.63
N PHE A 9 11.60 2.40 -8.48
CA PHE A 9 12.51 1.32 -8.11
C PHE A 9 13.81 1.52 -8.86
N GLU A 10 14.87 1.86 -8.12
CA GLU A 10 16.14 2.32 -8.71
C GLU A 10 15.90 3.48 -9.69
N GLU A 11 16.29 3.32 -10.96
CA GLU A 11 16.08 4.28 -12.05
C GLU A 11 14.72 4.08 -12.76
N ARG A 12 14.01 2.99 -12.48
CA ARG A 12 12.72 2.67 -13.11
C ARG A 12 11.61 3.45 -12.41
N GLN A 13 10.73 4.04 -13.20
CA GLN A 13 9.57 4.80 -12.72
C GLN A 13 8.30 4.30 -13.38
N PHE A 14 7.25 4.17 -12.59
CA PHE A 14 5.94 3.70 -13.02
C PHE A 14 4.89 4.73 -12.62
N SER A 15 4.17 5.29 -13.58
CA SER A 15 2.90 5.95 -13.31
C SER A 15 1.83 4.91 -12.91
N LEU A 16 0.72 5.36 -12.33
CA LEU A 16 -0.39 4.46 -12.01
C LEU A 16 -0.89 3.70 -13.26
N PRO A 17 -1.12 4.33 -14.42
CA PRO A 17 -1.48 3.60 -15.65
C PRO A 17 -0.46 2.54 -16.08
N GLN A 18 0.84 2.80 -15.93
CA GLN A 18 1.88 1.82 -16.27
C GLN A 18 1.88 0.62 -15.32
N LEU A 19 1.73 0.89 -14.01
CA LEU A 19 1.62 -0.17 -13.01
C LEU A 19 0.34 -0.99 -13.21
N ASP A 20 -0.77 -0.34 -13.56
CA ASP A 20 -2.04 -0.99 -13.87
C ASP A 20 -1.96 -1.84 -15.13
N ALA A 21 -1.29 -1.38 -16.19
CA ALA A 21 -1.06 -2.17 -17.39
C ALA A 21 -0.25 -3.43 -17.09
N LEU A 22 0.79 -3.32 -16.26
CA LEU A 22 1.59 -4.48 -15.81
C LEU A 22 0.74 -5.46 -14.99
N ALA A 23 -0.08 -4.95 -14.07
CA ALA A 23 -1.00 -5.77 -13.27
C ALA A 23 -2.06 -6.48 -14.13
N ASN A 24 -2.61 -5.80 -15.13
CA ASN A 24 -3.57 -6.39 -16.07
C ASN A 24 -2.93 -7.52 -16.90
N GLY A 25 -1.70 -7.31 -17.37
CA GLY A 25 -0.96 -8.33 -18.12
C GLY A 25 -0.66 -9.57 -17.27
N LEU A 26 -0.25 -9.37 -16.01
CA LEU A 26 -0.03 -10.47 -15.06
C LEU A 26 -1.34 -11.19 -14.72
N ALA A 27 -2.44 -10.46 -14.51
CA ALA A 27 -3.76 -11.06 -14.33
C ALA A 27 -4.18 -11.91 -15.54
N ALA A 28 -3.92 -11.44 -16.77
CA ALA A 28 -4.21 -12.20 -17.98
C ALA A 28 -3.33 -13.47 -18.10
N ALA A 29 -2.05 -13.38 -17.77
CA ALA A 29 -1.14 -14.53 -17.74
C ALA A 29 -1.57 -15.58 -16.71
N LEU A 30 -1.92 -15.15 -15.49
CA LEU A 30 -2.45 -16.01 -14.43
C LEU A 30 -3.76 -16.69 -14.84
N ARG A 31 -4.69 -15.95 -15.44
CA ARG A 31 -5.96 -16.52 -15.93
C ARG A 31 -5.75 -17.56 -17.03
N LYS A 32 -4.81 -17.35 -17.95
CA LYS A 32 -4.42 -18.35 -18.96
C LYS A 32 -3.88 -19.64 -18.34
N ARG A 33 -3.32 -19.57 -17.13
CA ARG A 33 -2.85 -20.73 -16.34
C ARG A 33 -3.96 -21.39 -15.52
N GLY A 34 -5.21 -20.96 -15.68
CA GLY A 34 -6.37 -21.57 -15.02
C GLY A 34 -6.75 -20.95 -13.67
N VAL A 35 -6.14 -19.82 -13.29
CA VAL A 35 -6.52 -19.13 -12.05
C VAL A 35 -7.98 -18.68 -12.11
N ALA A 36 -8.72 -19.01 -11.07
CA ALA A 36 -10.11 -18.63 -10.84
C ALA A 36 -10.29 -17.84 -9.53
N GLU A 37 -11.44 -17.18 -9.40
CA GLU A 37 -11.83 -16.45 -8.19
C GLU A 37 -11.86 -17.38 -6.96
N GLY A 38 -11.43 -16.85 -5.80
CA GLY A 38 -11.37 -17.58 -4.53
C GLY A 38 -10.18 -18.55 -4.39
N GLN A 39 -9.38 -18.74 -5.44
CA GLN A 39 -8.14 -19.53 -5.36
C GLN A 39 -7.03 -18.76 -4.67
N ARG A 40 -6.05 -19.50 -4.15
CA ARG A 40 -4.87 -18.99 -3.47
C ARG A 40 -3.65 -19.13 -4.35
N ILE A 41 -2.82 -18.09 -4.36
CA ILE A 41 -1.65 -17.98 -5.22
C ILE A 41 -0.43 -17.67 -4.36
N ALA A 42 0.51 -18.60 -4.29
CA ALA A 42 1.80 -18.37 -3.64
C ALA A 42 2.59 -17.32 -4.40
N ILE A 43 3.09 -16.32 -3.68
CA ILE A 43 4.02 -15.33 -4.21
C ILE A 43 5.30 -15.31 -3.39
N MET A 44 6.43 -15.53 -4.05
CA MET A 44 7.76 -15.49 -3.44
C MET A 44 8.74 -14.77 -4.37
N SER A 45 9.08 -13.54 -4.00
CA SER A 45 10.04 -12.71 -4.75
C SER A 45 10.65 -11.63 -3.86
N SER A 46 11.78 -11.12 -4.30
CA SER A 46 12.43 -9.94 -3.71
C SER A 46 11.62 -8.65 -3.91
N ASN A 47 12.07 -7.55 -3.30
CA ASN A 47 11.42 -6.26 -3.50
C ASN A 47 11.62 -5.81 -4.94
N ARG A 48 10.53 -5.77 -5.72
CA ARG A 48 10.54 -5.30 -7.11
C ARG A 48 9.15 -4.81 -7.55
N PRO A 49 9.05 -3.94 -8.57
CA PRO A 49 7.76 -3.48 -9.12
C PRO A 49 6.84 -4.61 -9.54
N GLU A 50 7.40 -5.69 -10.08
CA GLU A 50 6.66 -6.85 -10.58
C GLU A 50 5.96 -7.62 -9.46
N PHE A 51 6.50 -7.63 -8.22
CA PHE A 51 5.79 -8.18 -7.06
C PHE A 51 4.50 -7.40 -6.81
N VAL A 52 4.58 -6.06 -6.83
CA VAL A 52 3.43 -5.18 -6.60
C VAL A 52 2.39 -5.37 -7.69
N ALA A 53 2.83 -5.42 -8.96
CA ALA A 53 1.94 -5.67 -10.08
C ALA A 53 1.31 -7.07 -10.05
N ALA A 54 2.05 -8.10 -9.65
CA ALA A 54 1.53 -9.46 -9.49
C ALA A 54 0.45 -9.51 -8.42
N LEU A 55 0.68 -8.87 -7.26
CA LEU A 55 -0.31 -8.77 -6.20
C LEU A 55 -1.59 -8.07 -6.67
N LEU A 56 -1.47 -6.93 -7.34
CA LEU A 56 -2.63 -6.24 -7.93
C LEU A 56 -3.34 -7.10 -8.98
N GLY A 57 -2.59 -7.86 -9.78
CA GLY A 57 -3.13 -8.79 -10.76
C GLY A 57 -3.91 -9.95 -10.12
N ILE A 58 -3.39 -10.51 -9.03
CA ILE A 58 -4.06 -11.55 -8.22
C ILE A 58 -5.40 -11.02 -7.68
N TRP A 59 -5.41 -9.82 -7.11
CA TRP A 59 -6.63 -9.18 -6.61
C TRP A 59 -7.65 -8.88 -7.70
N ARG A 60 -7.21 -8.53 -8.92
CA ARG A 60 -8.08 -8.36 -10.08
C ARG A 60 -8.78 -9.65 -10.51
N LEU A 61 -8.23 -10.82 -10.16
CA LEU A 61 -8.86 -12.11 -10.40
C LEU A 61 -9.78 -12.57 -9.26
N GLY A 62 -9.92 -11.77 -8.18
CA GLY A 62 -10.64 -12.18 -6.97
C GLY A 62 -9.95 -13.34 -6.24
N ALA A 63 -8.65 -13.52 -6.48
CA ALA A 63 -7.84 -14.55 -5.83
C ALA A 63 -7.08 -13.97 -4.63
N THR A 64 -6.67 -14.84 -3.71
CA THR A 64 -5.94 -14.49 -2.49
C THR A 64 -4.45 -14.73 -2.68
N ALA A 65 -3.61 -13.74 -2.36
CA ALA A 65 -2.16 -13.92 -2.43
C ALA A 65 -1.60 -14.51 -1.12
N VAL A 66 -0.84 -15.59 -1.21
CA VAL A 66 -0.10 -16.17 -0.08
C VAL A 66 1.33 -15.63 -0.13
N LEU A 67 1.65 -14.70 0.77
CA LEU A 67 2.92 -13.98 0.71
C LEU A 67 4.03 -14.74 1.44
N ILE A 68 4.93 -15.37 0.68
CA ILE A 68 6.03 -16.16 1.21
C ILE A 68 7.29 -15.30 1.24
N SER A 69 8.00 -15.31 2.37
CA SER A 69 9.22 -14.52 2.52
C SER A 69 10.34 -15.06 1.63
N PRO A 70 11.02 -14.21 0.84
CA PRO A 70 12.19 -14.65 0.05
C PRO A 70 13.40 -15.06 0.92
N ALA A 71 13.37 -14.78 2.23
CA ALA A 71 14.41 -15.21 3.15
C ALA A 71 14.25 -16.67 3.64
N TRP A 72 13.12 -17.31 3.33
CA TRP A 72 12.79 -18.64 3.81
C TRP A 72 13.41 -19.75 2.97
N LYS A 73 13.70 -20.87 3.64
CA LYS A 73 14.26 -22.08 3.04
C LYS A 73 13.14 -23.10 2.82
N HIS A 74 13.55 -24.29 2.41
CA HIS A 74 12.66 -25.40 2.06
C HIS A 74 11.63 -25.69 3.16
N ASP A 75 12.05 -25.90 4.39
CA ASP A 75 11.15 -26.30 5.48
C ASP A 75 10.06 -25.26 5.79
N GLU A 76 10.39 -23.97 5.85
CA GLU A 76 9.37 -22.94 6.11
C GLU A 76 8.43 -22.74 4.91
N VAL A 77 8.94 -22.91 3.68
CA VAL A 77 8.12 -22.87 2.47
C VAL A 77 7.18 -24.07 2.42
N ASP A 78 7.67 -25.28 2.70
CA ASP A 78 6.88 -26.50 2.68
C ASP A 78 5.75 -26.41 3.71
N HIS A 79 6.05 -25.98 4.94
CA HIS A 79 5.04 -25.70 5.97
C HIS A 79 4.02 -24.64 5.52
N ALA A 80 4.46 -23.57 4.86
CA ALA A 80 3.55 -22.52 4.37
C ALA A 80 2.62 -23.04 3.27
N LEU A 81 3.14 -23.87 2.36
CA LEU A 81 2.36 -24.48 1.29
C LEU A 81 1.36 -25.50 1.82
N GLU A 82 1.75 -26.34 2.79
CA GLU A 82 0.86 -27.27 3.47
C GLU A 82 -0.25 -26.55 4.23
N LEU A 83 0.09 -25.47 4.96
CA LEU A 83 -0.88 -24.73 5.76
C LEU A 83 -1.91 -23.96 4.92
N THR A 84 -1.49 -23.48 3.74
CA THR A 84 -2.30 -22.56 2.93
C THR A 84 -2.79 -23.14 1.62
N GLU A 85 -2.33 -24.31 1.21
CA GLU A 85 -2.76 -25.05 0.01
C GLU A 85 -3.02 -24.13 -1.21
N PRO A 86 -2.02 -23.36 -1.68
CA PRO A 86 -2.18 -22.54 -2.88
C PRO A 86 -2.22 -23.42 -4.14
N GLN A 87 -3.09 -23.06 -5.09
CA GLN A 87 -3.25 -23.80 -6.35
C GLN A 87 -2.26 -23.35 -7.44
N HIS A 88 -1.75 -22.12 -7.33
CA HIS A 88 -0.83 -21.54 -8.30
C HIS A 88 0.32 -20.81 -7.61
N ALA A 89 1.41 -20.57 -8.35
CA ALA A 89 2.57 -19.81 -7.87
C ALA A 89 2.99 -18.74 -8.88
N VAL A 90 3.52 -17.63 -8.35
CA VAL A 90 4.17 -16.55 -9.11
C VAL A 90 5.39 -16.06 -8.34
N GLY A 91 6.48 -15.72 -9.02
CA GLY A 91 7.69 -15.27 -8.33
C GLY A 91 8.94 -15.42 -9.15
N ASP A 92 10.09 -15.34 -8.49
CA ASP A 92 11.42 -15.56 -9.07
C ASP A 92 12.32 -16.40 -8.16
N HIS A 93 11.78 -16.90 -7.04
CA HIS A 93 12.57 -17.61 -6.05
C HIS A 93 12.65 -19.11 -6.33
N PRO A 94 13.86 -19.71 -6.37
CA PRO A 94 14.05 -21.11 -6.77
C PRO A 94 13.42 -22.10 -5.78
N VAL A 95 13.34 -21.75 -4.49
CA VAL A 95 12.70 -22.61 -3.50
C VAL A 95 11.24 -22.85 -3.87
N LEU A 96 10.44 -21.81 -4.12
CA LEU A 96 9.05 -21.97 -4.55
C LEU A 96 8.95 -22.67 -5.92
N GLY A 97 9.81 -22.28 -6.88
CA GLY A 97 9.84 -22.88 -8.21
C GLY A 97 10.15 -24.38 -8.24
N SER A 98 10.82 -24.90 -7.22
CA SER A 98 11.08 -26.34 -7.07
C SER A 98 9.88 -27.13 -6.48
N ARG A 99 8.87 -26.47 -5.92
CA ARG A 99 7.65 -27.10 -5.36
C ARG A 99 6.44 -26.97 -6.27
N MET A 100 6.33 -25.85 -6.99
CA MET A 100 5.13 -25.51 -7.76
C MET A 100 5.48 -25.01 -9.15
N SER A 101 4.62 -25.31 -10.13
CA SER A 101 4.69 -24.63 -11.44
C SER A 101 4.43 -23.14 -11.23
N MET A 102 5.48 -22.35 -11.41
CA MET A 102 5.49 -20.91 -11.11
C MET A 102 5.47 -20.09 -12.39
N LEU A 103 4.64 -19.03 -12.42
CA LEU A 103 4.78 -17.95 -13.40
C LEU A 103 5.99 -17.11 -13.00
N HIS A 104 7.02 -17.01 -13.84
CA HIS A 104 8.23 -16.27 -13.48
C HIS A 104 8.00 -14.76 -13.66
N LEU A 105 8.46 -13.93 -12.71
CA LEU A 105 8.29 -12.47 -12.80
C LEU A 105 9.20 -11.80 -13.84
N ASP A 106 10.19 -12.52 -14.35
CA ASP A 106 11.02 -12.07 -15.49
C ASP A 106 10.46 -12.52 -16.85
N ASP A 107 9.40 -13.33 -16.86
CA ASP A 107 8.75 -13.71 -18.12
C ASP A 107 8.06 -12.50 -18.78
N PRO A 108 8.03 -12.43 -20.11
CA PRO A 108 7.33 -11.36 -20.81
C PRO A 108 5.85 -11.26 -20.39
N VAL A 109 5.47 -10.09 -19.89
CA VAL A 109 4.08 -9.82 -19.51
C VAL A 109 3.27 -9.44 -20.76
N PRO A 110 2.19 -10.16 -21.09
CA PRO A 110 1.40 -9.87 -22.28
C PRO A 110 0.67 -8.52 -22.10
N ALA A 111 0.50 -7.80 -23.20
CA ALA A 111 -0.43 -6.67 -23.22
C ALA A 111 -1.86 -7.20 -22.97
N ALA A 112 -2.59 -6.55 -22.06
CA ALA A 112 -3.95 -6.90 -21.72
C ALA A 112 -4.78 -5.63 -21.48
N GLY A 113 -6.07 -5.72 -21.79
CA GLY A 113 -7.03 -4.67 -21.47
C GLY A 113 -7.26 -4.53 -19.96
N PRO A 114 -7.95 -3.46 -19.52
CA PRO A 114 -8.28 -3.24 -18.12
C PRO A 114 -9.06 -4.42 -17.52
N VAL A 115 -8.60 -4.92 -16.37
CA VAL A 115 -9.32 -5.92 -15.57
C VAL A 115 -9.76 -5.24 -14.28
N ALA A 116 -11.07 -5.12 -14.03
CA ALA A 116 -11.54 -4.52 -12.78
C ALA A 116 -11.14 -5.39 -11.57
N MET A 117 -11.03 -4.77 -10.40
CA MET A 117 -10.94 -5.55 -9.15
C MET A 117 -12.21 -6.38 -8.98
N SER A 118 -12.05 -7.64 -8.57
CA SER A 118 -13.15 -8.57 -8.32
C SER A 118 -13.21 -8.97 -6.85
N GLY A 119 -14.40 -9.35 -6.38
CA GLY A 119 -14.63 -9.88 -5.04
C GLY A 119 -15.14 -8.84 -4.02
N PRO A 120 -15.90 -9.28 -2.99
CA PRO A 120 -16.42 -8.41 -1.94
C PRO A 120 -15.31 -7.94 -0.98
N PRO A 121 -15.47 -6.82 -0.25
CA PRO A 121 -14.51 -6.38 0.76
C PRO A 121 -14.23 -7.41 1.86
N ALA A 122 -15.15 -8.34 2.10
CA ALA A 122 -15.01 -9.42 3.08
C ALA A 122 -14.15 -10.61 2.57
N ALA A 123 -13.84 -10.67 1.27
CA ALA A 123 -12.98 -11.71 0.71
C ALA A 123 -11.52 -11.54 1.14
N ASP A 124 -10.80 -12.64 1.21
CA ASP A 124 -9.39 -12.67 1.57
C ASP A 124 -8.53 -12.06 0.47
N ALA A 125 -7.76 -11.04 0.83
CA ALA A 125 -6.82 -10.38 -0.08
C ALA A 125 -5.44 -11.04 0.00
N VAL A 126 -4.96 -11.28 1.23
CA VAL A 126 -3.64 -11.85 1.48
C VAL A 126 -3.62 -12.78 2.69
N LEU A 127 -2.78 -13.80 2.62
CA LEU A 127 -2.29 -14.54 3.77
C LEU A 127 -0.83 -14.13 4.01
N VAL A 128 -0.55 -13.56 5.18
CA VAL A 128 0.79 -13.09 5.59
C VAL A 128 1.27 -13.91 6.77
N PHE A 129 2.55 -14.25 6.83
CA PHE A 129 3.05 -15.07 7.92
C PHE A 129 3.66 -14.25 9.06
N SER A 130 3.42 -14.72 10.28
CA SER A 130 4.05 -14.21 11.50
C SER A 130 4.88 -15.31 12.16
N SER A 131 5.95 -14.93 12.87
CA SER A 131 6.71 -15.87 13.70
C SER A 131 5.81 -16.44 14.79
N GLY A 132 5.51 -17.73 14.72
CA GLY A 132 4.78 -18.41 15.78
C GLY A 132 5.66 -18.59 17.01
N THR A 133 5.08 -18.46 18.21
CA THR A 133 5.76 -18.80 19.48
C THR A 133 6.13 -20.30 19.58
N THR A 134 5.56 -21.13 18.71
CA THR A 134 5.73 -22.59 18.63
C THR A 134 6.77 -23.03 17.59
N GLY A 135 7.57 -22.09 17.04
CA GLY A 135 8.67 -22.38 16.11
C GLY A 135 8.31 -22.22 14.63
N LEU A 136 7.15 -22.72 14.19
CA LEU A 136 6.71 -22.62 12.79
C LEU A 136 5.80 -21.38 12.54
N PRO A 137 5.90 -20.74 11.35
CA PRO A 137 5.09 -19.57 11.02
C PRO A 137 3.59 -19.84 11.00
N LYS A 138 2.79 -18.84 11.42
CA LYS A 138 1.32 -18.88 11.33
C LYS A 138 0.83 -18.00 10.19
N ALA A 139 -0.12 -18.49 9.40
CA ALA A 139 -0.79 -17.71 8.37
C ALA A 139 -1.83 -16.77 9.00
N VAL A 140 -1.65 -15.47 8.81
CA VAL A 140 -2.56 -14.40 9.23
C VAL A 140 -3.36 -13.95 8.02
N ARG A 141 -4.68 -14.05 8.15
CA ARG A 141 -5.64 -13.72 7.10
C ARG A 141 -6.01 -12.24 7.13
N HIS A 142 -5.88 -11.56 5.99
CA HIS A 142 -6.33 -10.18 5.81
C HIS A 142 -7.30 -10.08 4.63
N THR A 143 -8.46 -9.46 4.88
CA THR A 143 -9.46 -9.18 3.84
C THR A 143 -9.15 -7.89 3.10
N HIS A 144 -9.76 -7.70 1.92
CA HIS A 144 -9.66 -6.43 1.17
C HIS A 144 -10.12 -5.23 2.00
N GLY A 145 -11.23 -5.39 2.72
CA GLY A 145 -11.79 -4.36 3.61
C GLY A 145 -10.83 -4.04 4.76
N ALA A 146 -10.24 -5.05 5.40
CA ALA A 146 -9.28 -4.84 6.48
C ALA A 146 -8.04 -4.06 6.02
N LEU A 147 -7.50 -4.38 4.83
CA LEU A 147 -6.38 -3.64 4.24
C LEU A 147 -6.77 -2.20 3.87
N ALA A 148 -7.97 -2.00 3.32
CA ALA A 148 -8.48 -0.68 2.96
C ALA A 148 -8.68 0.21 4.20
N GLU A 149 -9.25 -0.32 5.28
CA GLU A 149 -9.40 0.38 6.55
C GLU A 149 -8.04 0.71 7.18
N ALA A 150 -7.11 -0.24 7.23
CA ALA A 150 -5.77 -0.01 7.75
C ALA A 150 -5.05 1.11 6.98
N ALA A 151 -5.07 1.07 5.66
CA ALA A 151 -4.50 2.13 4.83
C ALA A 151 -5.22 3.47 5.03
N GLN A 152 -6.55 3.49 5.22
CA GLN A 152 -7.29 4.72 5.48
C GLN A 152 -6.91 5.32 6.84
N HIS A 153 -6.77 4.50 7.88
CA HIS A 153 -6.30 4.95 9.19
C HIS A 153 -4.89 5.56 9.12
N TRP A 154 -3.97 4.94 8.37
CA TRP A 154 -2.63 5.49 8.16
C TRP A 154 -2.68 6.82 7.40
N CYS A 155 -3.49 6.91 6.34
CA CYS A 155 -3.70 8.17 5.62
C CYS A 155 -4.17 9.28 6.55
N THR A 156 -5.16 9.00 7.41
CA THR A 156 -5.72 9.99 8.33
C THR A 156 -4.72 10.38 9.42
N ALA A 157 -4.11 9.39 10.09
CA ALA A 157 -3.22 9.62 11.23
C ALA A 157 -1.95 10.38 10.84
N LEU A 158 -1.38 10.05 9.68
CA LEU A 158 -0.19 10.71 9.14
C LEU A 158 -0.54 11.89 8.22
N GLN A 159 -1.84 12.14 7.99
CA GLN A 159 -2.36 13.15 7.07
C GLN A 159 -1.67 13.08 5.69
N LEU A 160 -1.50 11.85 5.17
CA LEU A 160 -0.83 11.63 3.89
C LEU A 160 -1.67 12.23 2.76
N THR A 161 -0.97 12.76 1.78
CA THR A 161 -1.51 13.37 0.57
C THR A 161 -0.71 12.88 -0.62
N ARG A 162 -1.21 13.16 -1.83
CA ARG A 162 -0.47 12.93 -3.06
C ARG A 162 0.90 13.63 -3.11
N ARG A 163 1.18 14.64 -2.27
CA ARG A 163 2.47 15.34 -2.26
C ARG A 163 3.56 14.51 -1.58
N ASP A 164 3.19 13.65 -0.65
CA ASP A 164 4.12 12.88 0.17
C ASP A 164 4.85 11.79 -0.62
N ARG A 165 5.96 11.31 -0.05
CA ARG A 165 6.77 10.22 -0.58
C ARG A 165 7.09 9.23 0.53
N ILE A 166 6.93 7.94 0.25
CA ILE A 166 7.19 6.86 1.21
C ILE A 166 8.36 6.02 0.69
N GLN A 167 9.39 5.82 1.49
CA GLN A 167 10.48 4.91 1.17
C GLN A 167 10.23 3.56 1.83
N VAL A 168 10.27 2.47 1.06
CA VAL A 168 9.97 1.11 1.54
C VAL A 168 11.14 0.19 1.23
N ALA A 169 11.84 -0.26 2.27
CA ALA A 169 12.85 -1.33 2.17
C ALA A 169 12.38 -2.65 2.78
N THR A 170 11.36 -2.59 3.64
CA THR A 170 10.73 -3.77 4.24
C THR A 170 10.09 -4.64 3.16
N PRO A 171 10.28 -5.97 3.16
CA PRO A 171 9.74 -6.78 2.10
C PRO A 171 8.21 -6.72 2.02
N PRO A 172 7.63 -6.68 0.82
CA PRO A 172 6.18 -6.61 0.65
C PRO A 172 5.49 -7.93 1.04
N SER A 173 6.26 -9.01 1.28
CA SER A 173 5.77 -10.23 1.92
C SER A 173 5.46 -10.07 3.41
N HIS A 174 5.94 -9.01 4.06
CA HIS A 174 5.58 -8.64 5.43
C HIS A 174 4.47 -7.58 5.42
N ILE A 175 3.53 -7.67 6.36
CA ILE A 175 2.34 -6.79 6.40
C ILE A 175 2.70 -5.31 6.44
N LEU A 176 3.79 -4.93 7.13
CA LEU A 176 4.26 -3.54 7.20
C LEU A 176 4.76 -3.04 5.83
N GLY A 177 5.54 -3.86 5.10
CA GLY A 177 6.02 -3.51 3.77
C GLY A 177 4.85 -3.34 2.80
N LEU A 178 3.92 -4.29 2.83
CA LEU A 178 2.70 -4.24 2.02
C LEU A 178 1.84 -3.01 2.31
N LEU A 179 1.52 -2.74 3.59
CA LEU A 179 0.65 -1.64 3.97
C LEU A 179 1.22 -0.28 3.56
N ASN A 180 2.53 -0.07 3.65
CA ASN A 180 3.15 1.17 3.17
C ASN A 180 2.95 1.36 1.66
N ILE A 181 3.12 0.30 0.86
CA ILE A 181 2.92 0.34 -0.60
C ILE A 181 1.45 0.62 -0.92
N VAL A 182 0.53 -0.16 -0.36
CA VAL A 182 -0.91 0.00 -0.59
C VAL A 182 -1.40 1.38 -0.17
N THR A 183 -0.92 1.89 0.97
CA THR A 183 -1.25 3.24 1.44
C THR A 183 -0.78 4.28 0.43
N ALA A 184 0.49 4.25 0.00
CA ALA A 184 1.01 5.20 -0.97
C ALA A 184 0.19 5.22 -2.27
N LEU A 185 -0.08 4.03 -2.84
CA LEU A 185 -0.82 3.90 -4.09
C LEU A 185 -2.26 4.42 -3.95
N ARG A 186 -2.94 4.15 -2.82
CA ARG A 186 -4.31 4.65 -2.57
C ARG A 186 -4.37 6.16 -2.35
N THR A 187 -3.39 6.75 -1.67
CA THR A 187 -3.34 8.20 -1.45
C THR A 187 -2.86 8.97 -2.69
N GLY A 188 -2.30 8.27 -3.68
CA GLY A 188 -1.59 8.88 -4.81
C GLY A 188 -0.24 9.49 -4.41
N ALA A 189 0.30 9.09 -3.25
CA ALA A 189 1.66 9.42 -2.87
C ALA A 189 2.65 8.59 -3.69
N GLN A 190 3.89 9.06 -3.82
CA GLN A 190 4.93 8.29 -4.49
C GLN A 190 5.53 7.28 -3.50
N VAL A 191 5.64 6.01 -3.89
CA VAL A 191 6.45 5.03 -3.17
C VAL A 191 7.79 4.83 -3.88
N ARG A 192 8.90 4.96 -3.15
CA ARG A 192 10.21 4.48 -3.59
C ARG A 192 10.46 3.13 -2.92
N LEU A 193 10.39 2.07 -3.70
CA LEU A 193 10.69 0.71 -3.27
C LEU A 193 12.19 0.48 -3.41
N HIS A 194 12.80 -0.03 -2.35
CA HIS A 194 14.22 -0.37 -2.30
C HIS A 194 14.39 -1.88 -2.40
N PRO A 195 15.41 -2.38 -3.13
CA PRO A 195 15.68 -3.82 -3.22
C PRO A 195 16.00 -4.43 -1.85
N ARG A 196 16.68 -3.67 -0.99
CA ARG A 196 17.02 -4.01 0.39
C ARG A 196 17.20 -2.72 1.20
N PHE A 197 17.32 -2.85 2.53
CA PHE A 197 17.69 -1.72 3.37
C PHE A 197 19.13 -1.27 3.07
N ASP A 198 19.30 0.03 2.91
CA ASP A 198 20.58 0.69 2.67
C ASP A 198 20.48 2.13 3.16
N ILE A 199 21.13 2.43 4.29
CA ILE A 199 20.95 3.72 4.98
C ILE A 199 21.46 4.89 4.15
N ASP A 200 22.60 4.73 3.48
CA ASP A 200 23.22 5.80 2.69
C ASP A 200 22.35 6.14 1.48
N ARG A 201 21.83 5.12 0.78
CA ARG A 201 20.90 5.33 -0.33
C ARG A 201 19.63 6.03 0.13
N MET A 202 19.06 5.60 1.26
CA MET A 202 17.84 6.20 1.81
C MET A 202 18.06 7.65 2.23
N LEU A 203 19.15 7.96 2.93
CA LEU A 203 19.51 9.32 3.34
C LEU A 203 19.80 10.22 2.14
N HIS A 204 20.49 9.70 1.12
CA HIS A 204 20.71 10.41 -0.13
C HIS A 204 19.38 10.83 -0.79
N HIS A 205 18.40 9.91 -0.84
CA HIS A 205 17.08 10.26 -1.36
C HIS A 205 16.33 11.24 -0.47
N ILE A 206 16.45 11.17 0.86
CA ILE A 206 15.84 12.17 1.76
C ILE A 206 16.44 13.55 1.48
N ALA A 207 17.76 13.66 1.39
CA ALA A 207 18.45 14.91 1.12
C ALA A 207 18.07 15.54 -0.23
N GLY A 208 17.70 14.72 -1.22
CA GLY A 208 17.24 15.17 -2.53
C GLY A 208 15.79 15.71 -2.55
N PHE A 209 15.06 15.70 -1.43
CA PHE A 209 13.68 16.19 -1.35
C PHE A 209 13.49 17.19 -0.22
N GLU A 210 12.61 18.17 -0.46
CA GLU A 210 12.12 19.03 0.61
C GLU A 210 11.31 18.19 1.61
N VAL A 211 11.83 18.04 2.83
CA VAL A 211 11.06 17.51 3.94
C VAL A 211 10.07 18.60 4.34
N SER A 212 8.77 18.37 4.09
CA SER A 212 7.75 19.33 4.51
C SER A 212 7.71 19.37 6.04
N ASP A 213 8.24 20.43 6.66
CA ASP A 213 8.06 20.66 8.09
C ASP A 213 6.62 21.15 8.35
N ARG A 214 5.74 20.22 8.71
CA ARG A 214 4.34 20.56 9.05
C ARG A 214 4.23 21.26 10.41
N ALA A 215 5.28 21.24 11.24
CA ALA A 215 5.32 21.97 12.51
C ALA A 215 5.42 23.50 12.29
N GLU A 216 6.01 23.95 11.17
CA GLU A 216 6.03 25.39 10.83
C GLU A 216 4.69 25.87 10.25
N GLN A 217 4.01 25.05 9.45
CA GLN A 217 2.73 25.42 8.84
C GLN A 217 1.59 25.58 9.86
N SER A 218 1.65 24.85 10.98
CA SER A 218 0.71 24.98 12.09
C SER A 218 0.98 26.21 12.97
N ARG A 219 2.22 26.74 13.00
CA ARG A 219 2.54 28.01 13.71
C ARG A 219 1.99 29.24 12.99
N HIS A 220 1.89 29.23 11.66
CA HIS A 220 1.32 30.34 10.89
C HIS A 220 -0.21 30.42 10.96
N HIS A 221 -0.92 29.34 11.32
CA HIS A 221 -2.37 29.38 11.46
C HIS A 221 -2.85 29.92 12.82
N VAL A 222 -2.00 29.88 13.85
CA VAL A 222 -2.31 30.38 15.21
C VAL A 222 -1.95 31.87 15.38
N SER A 223 -1.28 32.49 14.39
CA SER A 223 -0.78 33.86 14.50
C SER A 223 -1.72 34.96 13.98
N GLN A 224 -2.99 34.65 13.67
CA GLN A 224 -3.98 35.70 13.42
C GLN A 224 -4.68 36.10 14.72
N PRO A 225 -4.46 37.32 15.26
CA PRO A 225 -5.22 37.78 16.41
C PRO A 225 -6.68 37.94 16.00
N GLU A 226 -7.56 37.18 16.65
CA GLU A 226 -9.01 37.34 16.53
C GLU A 226 -9.38 38.81 16.81
N ARG A 227 -9.87 39.52 15.79
CA ARG A 227 -10.51 40.83 15.97
C ARG A 227 -11.83 40.61 16.70
N ARG A 228 -11.78 40.53 18.02
CA ARG A 228 -12.95 40.43 18.88
C ARG A 228 -13.01 41.58 19.89
N ASP A 229 -12.92 42.82 19.40
CA ASP A 229 -13.09 44.00 20.26
C ASP A 229 -13.69 45.23 19.55
N GLN A 230 -14.76 45.03 18.76
CA GLN A 230 -15.55 46.16 18.21
C GLN A 230 -17.07 46.10 18.50
N ARG A 231 -17.51 45.23 19.42
CA ARG A 231 -18.94 45.16 19.83
C ARG A 231 -19.24 45.56 21.28
N ARG A 232 -18.34 46.30 21.94
CA ARG A 232 -18.58 46.83 23.31
C ARG A 232 -18.62 48.37 23.45
N GLN A 233 -18.57 49.15 22.37
CA GLN A 233 -18.61 50.62 22.46
C GLN A 233 -19.79 51.32 21.74
N ALA A 234 -20.85 50.60 21.33
CA ALA A 234 -22.01 51.20 20.66
C ALA A 234 -23.33 51.11 21.46
N GLY A 235 -23.29 51.02 22.79
CA GLY A 235 -24.49 50.82 23.61
C GLY A 235 -24.44 51.52 24.96
N MET A 236 -24.11 52.81 25.00
CA MET A 236 -24.31 53.60 26.23
C MET A 236 -24.50 55.10 25.92
N ARG A 237 -25.75 55.49 25.61
CA ARG A 237 -26.32 56.85 25.81
C ARG A 237 -27.82 56.67 26.06
N THR A 238 -28.25 56.58 27.33
CA THR A 238 -28.95 57.63 28.10
C THR A 238 -30.25 58.14 27.44
N HIS A 239 -31.41 57.83 28.04
CA HIS A 239 -32.48 58.79 28.38
C HIS A 239 -33.41 58.19 29.45
N GLY A 240 -33.82 59.04 30.40
CA GLY A 240 -34.45 58.72 31.68
C GLY A 240 -36.00 58.65 31.68
N PRO A 241 -36.67 58.97 32.81
CA PRO A 241 -37.69 58.12 33.43
C PRO A 241 -39.16 58.58 33.27
N GLY A 242 -40.10 57.73 33.72
CA GLY A 242 -41.55 58.00 33.85
C GLY A 242 -42.36 57.34 32.73
N ASP A 243 -43.54 56.74 32.89
CA ASP A 243 -44.61 56.77 33.89
C ASP A 243 -45.44 55.47 33.69
N VAL A 244 -45.80 54.71 34.74
CA VAL A 244 -47.11 54.70 35.43
C VAL A 244 -48.27 54.07 34.62
N ARG A 245 -48.74 52.91 35.14
CA ARG A 245 -50.09 52.28 35.08
C ARG A 245 -50.61 51.92 33.67
N GLU A 246 -51.26 50.78 33.43
CA GLU A 246 -52.12 49.90 34.22
C GLU A 246 -52.02 48.47 33.66
#